data_AF-A5N343-F1
#
_entry.id   AF-A5N343-F1
#
_cell.length_a   1.000
_cell.length_b   1.000
_cell.length_c   1.000
_cell.angle_alpha   90.00
_cell.angle_beta   90.00
_cell.angle_gamma   90.00
#
_symmetry.space_group_name_H-M   'P 1'
#
loop_
_entity.id
_entity.type
_entity.pdbx_description
1 polymer ?
#
loop_
_entity_poly.entity_id
_entity_poly.type
_entity_poly.pdbx_seq_one_letter_code
_entity_poly.pdbx_strand_id
1 'polypeptide(L)'
;MKFFTVDKIRMLGISGYLSYHEDEQSLNRAKENFKSIGKDYDAVEKLNFIHYKPLMLEYLPDSLKSAANDESIIPSKISSRNLLSEIDKWKLSVKNT
;
A
#
# COMPACT_ATOMS: atom_id res chain seq x y z
N MET A 1 -17.79 14.06 17.67
CA MET A 1 -16.57 13.43 17.12
C MET A 1 -16.86 11.95 16.92
N LYS A 2 -16.55 11.37 15.75
CA LYS A 2 -16.58 9.92 15.57
C LYS A 2 -15.27 9.36 16.13
N PHE A 3 -15.34 8.50 17.15
CA PHE A 3 -14.17 7.79 17.66
C PHE A 3 -13.97 6.52 16.82
N PHE A 4 -12.77 6.32 16.32
CA PHE A 4 -12.41 5.09 15.59
C PHE A 4 -11.85 4.06 16.56
N THR A 5 -12.16 2.78 16.31
CA THR A 5 -11.52 1.67 17.02
C THR A 5 -10.06 1.54 16.58
N VAL A 6 -9.24 0.87 17.40
CA VAL A 6 -7.84 0.58 17.06
C VAL A 6 -7.74 -0.19 15.73
N ASP A 7 -8.62 -1.18 15.52
CA ASP A 7 -8.69 -1.93 14.26
C ASP A 7 -8.97 -1.03 13.07
N LYS A 8 -9.94 -0.12 13.22
CA LYS A 8 -10.27 0.83 12.17
C LYS A 8 -9.10 1.75 11.84
N ILE A 9 -8.34 2.21 12.83
CA ILE A 9 -7.14 3.01 12.62
C ILE A 9 -6.07 2.21 11.85
N ARG A 10 -5.85 0.95 12.22
CA ARG A 10 -4.88 0.07 11.53
C ARG A 10 -5.27 -0.21 10.09
N MET A 11 -6.54 -0.51 9.83
CA MET A 11 -7.07 -0.69 8.47
C MET A 11 -6.91 0.59 7.63
N LEU A 12 -7.17 1.76 8.22
CA LEU A 12 -6.94 3.05 7.55
C LEU A 12 -5.45 3.29 7.27
N GLY A 13 -4.55 2.89 8.18
CA GLY A 13 -3.11 2.94 7.97
C GLY A 13 -2.65 2.10 6.77
N ILE A 14 -3.10 0.85 6.69
CA ILE A 14 -2.83 -0.02 5.54
C ILE A 14 -3.43 0.60 4.25
N SER A 15 -4.68 1.08 4.32
CA SER A 15 -5.32 1.75 3.18
C SER A 15 -4.56 2.98 2.69
N GLY A 16 -3.96 3.74 3.59
CA GLY A 16 -3.12 4.90 3.25
C GLY A 16 -1.82 4.47 2.59
N TYR A 17 -1.16 3.44 3.13
CA TYR A 17 0.08 2.90 2.59
C TYR A 17 -0.10 2.34 1.16
N LEU A 18 -1.21 1.65 0.87
CA LEU A 18 -1.47 1.02 -0.43
C LEU A 18 -1.80 2.04 -1.55
N SER A 19 -1.12 3.18 -1.62
CA SER A 19 -1.35 4.24 -2.60
C SER A 19 -0.34 4.15 -3.73
N TYR A 20 -0.83 3.90 -4.95
CA TYR A 20 0.01 3.62 -6.12
C TYR A 20 0.13 4.83 -7.04
N HIS A 21 1.23 4.86 -7.79
CA HIS A 21 1.41 5.76 -8.94
C HIS A 21 0.53 5.31 -10.11
N GLU A 22 0.04 6.27 -10.89
CA GLU A 22 -0.87 5.99 -12.01
C GLU A 22 -0.15 5.33 -13.19
N ASP A 23 1.14 5.62 -13.35
CA ASP A 23 1.97 5.14 -14.45
C ASP A 23 3.46 5.10 -14.08
N GLU A 24 4.25 4.52 -14.97
CA GLU A 24 5.71 4.45 -14.82
C GLU A 24 6.37 5.84 -14.79
N GLN A 25 5.79 6.85 -15.44
CA GLN A 25 6.40 8.18 -15.48
C GLN A 25 6.32 8.87 -14.11
N SER A 26 5.16 8.82 -13.47
CA SER A 26 4.92 9.34 -12.12
C SER A 26 5.75 8.60 -11.07
N LEU A 27 5.84 7.26 -11.18
CA LEU A 27 6.72 6.46 -10.33
C LEU A 27 8.19 6.87 -10.48
N ASN A 28 8.68 7.01 -11.72
CA ASN A 28 10.08 7.39 -11.96
C ASN A 28 10.40 8.80 -11.42
N ARG A 29 9.48 9.76 -11.54
CA ARG A 29 9.63 11.09 -10.91
C ARG A 29 9.74 10.98 -9.39
N ALA A 30 8.97 10.11 -8.75
CA ALA A 30 9.09 9.88 -7.31
C ALA A 30 10.46 9.31 -6.94
N LYS A 31 10.98 8.35 -7.72
CA LYS A 31 12.33 7.79 -7.54
C LYS A 31 13.42 8.87 -7.67
N GLU A 32 13.32 9.74 -8.67
CA GLU A 32 14.25 10.86 -8.86
C GLU A 32 14.21 11.86 -7.70
N ASN A 33 13.02 12.19 -7.21
CA ASN A 33 12.83 13.08 -6.05
C ASN A 33 13.46 12.51 -4.77
N PHE A 34 13.39 11.20 -4.56
CA PHE A 34 14.07 10.56 -3.43
C PHE A 34 15.59 10.59 -3.61
N LYS A 35 16.06 10.32 -4.83
CA LYS A 35 17.48 10.36 -5.16
C LYS A 35 18.08 11.75 -4.92
N SER A 36 17.36 12.83 -5.23
CA SER A 36 17.83 14.21 -5.03
C SER A 36 18.05 14.58 -3.56
N ILE A 37 17.36 13.89 -2.63
CA ILE A 37 17.56 14.04 -1.18
C ILE A 37 18.45 12.92 -0.58
N GLY A 38 19.15 12.16 -1.41
CA GLY A 38 20.07 11.10 -0.98
C GLY A 38 19.39 9.82 -0.48
N LYS A 39 18.14 9.56 -0.88
CA LYS A 39 17.39 8.36 -0.51
C LYS A 39 17.09 7.48 -1.72
N ASP A 40 16.95 6.18 -1.46
CA ASP A 40 16.45 5.21 -2.43
C ASP A 40 14.97 4.94 -2.15
N TYR A 41 14.11 5.28 -3.11
CA TYR A 41 12.66 5.10 -2.99
C TYR A 41 12.25 3.64 -2.82
N ASP A 42 12.86 2.73 -3.59
CA ASP A 42 12.53 1.31 -3.54
C ASP A 42 12.96 0.72 -2.18
N ALA A 43 14.10 1.13 -1.65
CA ALA A 43 14.55 0.71 -0.33
C ALA A 43 13.65 1.23 0.80
N VAL A 44 13.19 2.49 0.70
CA VAL A 44 12.26 3.08 1.69
C VAL A 44 10.92 2.36 1.67
N GLU A 45 10.35 2.12 0.49
CA GLU A 45 9.07 1.40 0.36
C GLU A 45 9.18 -0.05 0.82
N LYS A 46 10.33 -0.70 0.57
CA LYS A 46 10.60 -2.05 1.09
C LYS A 46 10.65 -2.09 2.63
N LEU A 47 11.25 -1.08 3.26
CA LEU A 47 11.27 -0.96 4.72
C LEU A 47 9.85 -0.72 5.27
N ASN A 48 9.10 0.20 4.66
CA ASN A 48 7.71 0.47 5.01
C ASN A 48 6.86 -0.81 4.90
N PHE A 49 7.03 -1.55 3.81
CA PHE A 49 6.35 -2.82 3.59
C PHE A 49 6.60 -3.83 4.73
N ILE A 50 7.84 -3.98 5.20
CA ILE A 50 8.16 -4.87 6.32
C ILE A 50 7.36 -4.51 7.57
N HIS A 51 7.19 -3.20 7.84
CA HIS A 51 6.39 -2.73 8.98
C HIS A 51 4.89 -2.95 8.80
N TYR A 52 4.36 -2.77 7.59
CA TYR A 52 2.94 -2.96 7.31
C TYR A 52 2.54 -4.43 7.09
N LYS A 53 3.46 -5.29 6.65
CA LYS A 53 3.16 -6.67 6.25
C LYS A 53 2.42 -7.48 7.32
N PRO A 54 2.78 -7.45 8.62
CA PRO A 54 2.02 -8.16 9.65
C PRO A 54 0.56 -7.72 9.72
N LEU A 55 0.32 -6.40 9.68
CA LEU A 55 -1.03 -5.83 9.70
C LEU A 55 -1.78 -6.14 8.40
N MET A 56 -1.10 -6.15 7.25
CA MET A 56 -1.70 -6.57 5.99
C MET A 56 -2.18 -8.02 6.07
N LEU A 57 -1.37 -8.93 6.60
CA LEU A 57 -1.76 -10.34 6.73
C LEU A 57 -2.91 -10.54 7.74
N GLU A 58 -3.06 -9.63 8.71
CA GLU A 58 -4.16 -9.61 9.67
C GLU A 58 -5.47 -9.09 9.06
N TYR A 59 -5.43 -7.95 8.34
CA TYR A 59 -6.63 -7.20 7.96
C TYR A 59 -6.99 -7.25 6.46
N LEU A 60 -6.08 -7.69 5.58
CA LEU A 60 -6.42 -7.85 4.16
C LEU A 60 -7.31 -9.10 3.97
N PRO A 61 -8.20 -9.09 2.97
CA PRO A 61 -8.90 -10.29 2.53
C PRO A 61 -7.90 -11.30 1.95
N ASP A 62 -8.26 -12.58 1.98
CA ASP A 62 -7.37 -13.66 1.50
C ASP A 62 -6.93 -13.47 0.04
N SER A 63 -7.76 -12.86 -0.80
CA SER A 63 -7.42 -12.55 -2.20
C SER A 63 -6.24 -11.60 -2.34
N LEU A 64 -6.00 -10.72 -1.35
CA LEU A 64 -4.88 -9.77 -1.33
C LEU A 64 -3.70 -10.24 -0.48
N LYS A 65 -3.88 -11.25 0.39
CA LYS A 65 -2.79 -11.81 1.20
C LYS A 65 -1.71 -12.48 0.35
N SER A 66 -2.07 -13.09 -0.78
CA SER A 66 -1.10 -13.62 -1.75
C SER A 66 -0.17 -12.51 -2.25
N ALA A 67 -0.73 -11.37 -2.63
CA ALA A 67 0.02 -10.19 -3.08
C ALA A 67 0.91 -9.56 -2.00
N ALA A 68 0.49 -9.66 -0.73
CA ALA A 68 1.32 -9.30 0.42
C ALA A 68 2.41 -10.34 0.74
N ASN A 69 2.27 -11.59 0.30
CA ASN A 69 3.29 -12.61 0.49
C ASN A 69 4.36 -12.54 -0.61
N ASP A 70 3.95 -12.38 -1.87
CA ASP A 70 4.84 -12.26 -3.03
C ASP A 70 5.35 -10.83 -3.29
N GLU A 71 4.91 -9.86 -2.48
CA GLU A 71 5.34 -8.46 -2.50
C GLU A 71 4.98 -7.70 -3.79
N SER A 72 4.02 -8.19 -4.56
CA SER A 72 3.46 -7.49 -5.72
C SER A 72 2.62 -6.28 -5.31
N ILE A 73 2.23 -6.19 -4.03
CA ILE A 73 1.43 -5.11 -3.47
C ILE A 73 2.28 -3.88 -3.03
N ILE A 74 3.61 -3.92 -3.14
CA ILE A 74 4.48 -2.78 -2.74
C ILE A 74 4.26 -1.57 -3.67
N PRO A 75 3.98 -0.35 -3.14
CA PRO A 75 3.71 0.85 -3.93
C PRO A 75 4.84 1.34 -4.85
N SER A 76 6.06 0.82 -4.71
CA SER A 76 7.20 1.14 -5.57
C SER A 76 7.21 0.41 -6.91
N LYS A 77 6.13 -0.33 -7.21
CA LYS A 77 5.90 -1.06 -8.45
C LYS A 77 4.56 -0.64 -9.07
N ILE A 78 4.45 -0.74 -10.39
CA ILE A 78 3.16 -0.68 -11.06
C ILE A 78 2.46 -2.04 -10.94
N SER A 79 1.45 -2.10 -10.07
CA SER A 79 0.65 -3.31 -9.88
C SER A 79 -0.28 -3.58 -11.07
N SER A 80 -0.70 -4.83 -11.22
CA SER A 80 -1.66 -5.21 -12.27
C SER A 80 -3.01 -4.53 -12.04
N ARG A 81 -3.76 -4.27 -13.12
CA ARG A 81 -5.11 -3.67 -13.03
C ARG A 81 -6.06 -4.48 -12.16
N ASN A 82 -5.96 -5.81 -12.19
CA ASN A 82 -6.79 -6.69 -11.36
C ASN A 82 -6.47 -6.50 -9.87
N LEU A 83 -5.19 -6.48 -9.52
CA LEU A 83 -4.75 -6.25 -8.15
C LEU A 83 -5.19 -4.86 -7.65
N LEU A 84 -5.00 -3.82 -8.47
CA LEU A 84 -5.44 -2.46 -8.14
C LEU A 84 -6.97 -2.40 -7.91
N SER A 85 -7.76 -3.06 -8.76
CA SER A 85 -9.21 -3.10 -8.59
C SER A 85 -9.66 -3.78 -7.31
N GLU A 86 -9.01 -4.88 -6.91
CA GLU A 86 -9.29 -5.54 -5.64
C GLU A 86 -8.92 -4.68 -4.44
N ILE A 87 -7.78 -4.00 -4.51
CA ILE A 87 -7.34 -3.06 -3.46
C ILE A 87 -8.35 -1.92 -3.34
N ASP A 88 -8.80 -1.32 -4.44
CA ASP A 88 -9.76 -0.22 -4.42
C ASP A 88 -11.09 -0.65 -3.80
N LYS A 89 -11.59 -1.85 -4.15
CA LYS A 89 -12.80 -2.41 -3.52
C LYS A 89 -12.64 -2.57 -2.02
N TRP A 90 -11.49 -3.08 -1.57
CA TRP A 90 -11.20 -3.21 -0.14
C TRP A 90 -11.06 -1.85 0.55
N LYS A 91 -10.38 -0.87 -0.06
CA LYS A 91 -10.29 0.49 0.50
C LYS A 91 -11.65 1.15 0.66
N LEU A 92 -12.57 0.94 -0.29
CA LEU A 92 -13.95 1.43 -0.18
C LEU A 92 -14.70 0.78 0.98
N SER A 93 -14.56 -0.54 1.18
CA SER A 93 -15.19 -1.23 2.31
C SER A 93 -14.63 -0.74 3.65
N VAL A 94 -13.31 -0.50 3.73
CA VAL A 94 -12.67 0.12 4.89
C VAL A 94 -13.29 1.48 5.15
N LYS A 95 -13.42 2.38 4.17
CA LYS A 95 -13.98 3.73 4.39
C LYS A 95 -15.44 3.72 4.87
N ASN A 96 -16.25 2.80 4.37
CA ASN A 96 -17.69 2.73 4.63
C ASN A 96 -18.08 1.99 5.91
N THR A 97 -17.12 1.33 6.58
CA THR A 97 -17.30 0.70 7.91
C THR A 97 -17.22 1.72 9.03
#